data_AF-A0ABD3MZY4-F1
#
_entry.id   AF-A0ABD3MZY4-F1
#
_cell.length_a   1.000
_cell.length_b   1.000
_cell.length_c   1.000
_cell.angle_alpha   90.00
_cell.angle_beta   90.00
_cell.angle_gamma   90.00
#
_symmetry.space_group_name_H-M   'P 1'
#
loop_
_entity.id
_entity.type
_entity.pdbx_description
1 polymer ?
#
loop_
_entity_poly.entity_id
_entity_poly.type
_entity_poly.pdbx_seq_one_letter_code
_entity_poly.pdbx_strand_id
1 'polypeptide(L)'
;MVFFCCDGCGESMKKAKVDAHAAKCRQCYAVSCCSQSFPGDDYRTHTSCISEAERYEKTIYRGSRKLDESGTGHRQQQTQQRGKKLTPQEAWNQTVQHAAEMAPPSLKNYMDQLAILENVPRKEKQFRNFTVNSLKLKGSHAETVKGEIWALLMKAKEDTKPEQPSAADGKKVEDPASDQPSETKPNISESDDEQPKDAPTEIPSEKAVTKVVKKVLKKAPNKQLKFKALRQQVQSSFAINVDKNGKKKWKKLLQGCVDANPKKFIVDGKSVTLSK
;
A
#
# COMPACT_ATOMS: atom_id res chain seq x y z
N MET A 1 7.15 10.52 3.98
CA MET A 1 8.57 10.18 4.23
C MET A 1 9.23 11.43 4.75
N VAL A 2 10.02 11.34 5.83
CA VAL A 2 10.62 12.53 6.46
C VAL A 2 11.86 13.00 5.69
N PHE A 3 11.95 14.31 5.53
CA PHE A 3 13.11 15.03 4.99
C PHE A 3 13.67 15.97 6.07
N PHE A 4 14.98 16.10 6.12
CA PHE A 4 15.72 16.97 7.02
C PHE A 4 16.60 17.94 6.22
N CYS A 5 16.89 19.10 6.77
CA CYS A 5 17.90 20.03 6.26
C CYS A 5 19.13 19.97 7.17
N CYS A 6 20.35 19.97 6.61
CA CYS A 6 21.56 20.12 7.42
C CYS A 6 21.76 21.57 7.85
N ASP A 7 21.79 21.85 9.14
CA ASP A 7 21.88 23.23 9.65
C ASP A 7 23.26 23.88 9.36
N GLY A 8 24.29 23.06 9.07
CA GLY A 8 25.64 23.51 8.74
C GLY A 8 25.92 23.78 7.26
N CYS A 9 25.08 23.33 6.32
CA CYS A 9 25.30 23.53 4.88
C CYS A 9 24.04 23.65 4.00
N GLY A 10 22.84 23.52 4.57
CA GLY A 10 21.56 23.64 3.86
C GLY A 10 21.13 22.45 3.00
N GLU A 11 21.91 21.36 2.90
CA GLU A 11 21.50 20.21 2.07
C GLU A 11 20.19 19.59 2.59
N SER A 12 19.18 19.53 1.72
CA SER A 12 17.86 18.94 2.01
C SER A 12 17.82 17.46 1.60
N MET A 13 17.52 16.58 2.55
CA MET A 13 17.80 15.15 2.40
C MET A 13 16.79 14.23 3.12
N LYS A 14 16.70 12.97 2.70
CA LYS A 14 15.80 11.97 3.28
C LYS A 14 16.41 11.33 4.54
N LYS A 15 15.59 10.99 5.55
CA LYS A 15 16.03 10.36 6.82
C LYS A 15 17.09 9.25 6.65
N ALA A 16 16.88 8.33 5.71
CA ALA A 16 17.78 7.20 5.43
C ALA A 16 19.12 7.57 4.74
N LYS A 17 19.36 8.86 4.45
CA LYS A 17 20.66 9.36 3.98
C LYS A 17 21.42 10.14 5.07
N VAL A 18 20.79 10.54 6.17
CA VAL A 18 21.35 11.52 7.13
C VAL A 18 22.71 11.06 7.67
N ASP A 19 22.84 9.80 8.11
CA ASP A 19 24.12 9.23 8.55
C ASP A 19 25.23 9.36 7.48
N ALA A 20 24.89 9.16 6.20
CA ALA A 20 25.84 9.25 5.09
C ALA A 20 26.22 10.70 4.71
N HIS A 21 25.39 11.70 5.06
CA HIS A 21 25.76 13.11 4.96
C HIS A 21 26.57 13.55 6.18
N ALA A 22 26.21 13.13 7.40
CA ALA A 22 27.00 13.42 8.61
C ALA A 22 28.45 12.90 8.48
N ALA A 23 28.64 11.73 7.88
CA ALA A 23 29.96 11.18 7.55
C ALA A 23 30.75 11.98 6.49
N LYS A 24 30.10 12.85 5.70
CA LYS A 24 30.70 13.64 4.61
C LYS A 24 30.84 15.13 4.93
N CYS A 25 29.87 15.71 5.63
CA CYS A 25 29.78 17.13 5.95
C CYS A 25 30.32 17.39 7.36
N ARG A 26 31.55 17.92 7.44
CA ARG A 26 32.23 18.23 8.71
C ARG A 26 31.51 19.26 9.59
N GLN A 27 30.55 20.00 9.03
CA GLN A 27 29.76 21.03 9.74
C GLN A 27 28.37 20.52 10.17
N CYS A 28 28.04 19.24 9.94
CA CYS A 28 26.76 18.64 10.29
C CYS A 28 26.69 18.31 11.80
N TYR A 29 26.44 19.33 12.63
CA TYR A 29 26.19 19.15 14.08
C TYR A 29 24.72 18.85 14.40
N ALA A 30 23.79 19.47 13.65
CA ALA A 30 22.36 19.30 13.81
C ALA A 30 21.66 19.27 12.44
N VAL A 31 20.50 18.64 12.41
CA VAL A 31 19.62 18.59 11.23
C VAL A 31 18.21 19.04 11.61
N SER A 32 17.60 19.93 10.83
CA SER A 32 16.27 20.47 11.11
C SER A 32 15.15 19.80 10.31
N CYS A 33 14.00 19.63 10.97
CA CYS A 33 12.74 19.20 10.35
C CYS A 33 11.56 19.89 11.06
N CYS A 34 10.49 20.22 10.35
CA CYS A 34 9.27 20.82 10.93
C CYS A 34 9.46 22.13 11.75
N SER A 35 10.60 22.82 11.64
CA SER A 35 11.06 23.90 12.56
C SER A 35 11.48 23.45 13.97
N GLN A 36 11.98 22.23 14.09
CA GLN A 36 12.79 21.75 15.22
C GLN A 36 14.17 21.33 14.68
N SER A 37 15.25 21.73 15.34
CA SER A 37 16.60 21.21 15.07
C SER A 37 16.87 20.02 15.98
N PHE A 38 17.41 18.95 15.40
CA PHE A 38 17.76 17.71 16.07
C PHE A 38 19.29 17.60 16.10
N PRO A 39 19.94 17.80 17.26
CA PRO A 39 21.39 17.66 17.39
C PRO A 39 21.80 16.18 17.33
N GLY A 40 22.96 15.89 16.73
CA GLY A 40 23.52 14.54 16.66
C GLY A 40 22.54 13.50 16.11
N ASP A 41 22.14 12.55 16.96
CA ASP A 41 21.37 11.36 16.60
C ASP A 41 19.86 11.44 16.88
N ASP A 42 19.38 12.51 17.56
CA ASP A 42 17.98 12.64 18.00
C ASP A 42 16.97 12.52 16.85
N TYR A 43 17.39 12.95 15.65
CA TYR A 43 16.63 12.87 14.41
C TYR A 43 16.18 11.44 14.08
N ARG A 44 16.86 10.40 14.62
CA ARG A 44 16.47 9.00 14.42
C ARG A 44 15.12 8.68 15.06
N THR A 45 14.71 9.38 16.12
CA THR A 45 13.38 9.25 16.75
C THR A 45 12.25 9.86 15.91
N HIS A 46 12.56 10.88 15.09
CA HIS A 46 11.55 11.64 14.37
C HIS A 46 11.03 10.88 13.13
N THR A 47 9.90 10.18 13.30
CA THR A 47 9.26 9.34 12.27
C THR A 47 8.14 10.03 11.48
N SER A 48 7.51 11.07 12.05
CA SER A 48 6.39 11.81 11.45
C SER A 48 6.54 13.32 11.60
N CYS A 49 6.56 14.06 10.49
CA CYS A 49 6.49 15.53 10.51
C CYS A 49 5.04 16.03 10.51
N ILE A 50 4.85 17.28 10.95
CA ILE A 50 3.59 18.02 10.82
C ILE A 50 3.17 18.16 9.36
N SER A 51 1.86 18.30 9.10
CA SER A 51 1.36 18.64 7.78
C SER A 51 1.64 20.11 7.42
N GLU A 52 1.61 20.42 6.12
CA GLU A 52 1.79 21.78 5.61
C GLU A 52 0.71 22.73 6.15
N ALA A 53 -0.52 22.26 6.29
CA ALA A 53 -1.62 23.02 6.89
C ALA A 53 -1.38 23.30 8.39
N GLU A 54 -0.96 22.31 9.19
CA GLU A 54 -0.56 22.53 10.60
C GLU A 54 0.65 23.48 10.72
N ARG A 55 1.51 23.53 9.70
CA ARG A 55 2.72 24.38 9.66
C ARG A 55 2.43 25.83 9.31
N TYR A 56 1.64 26.08 8.25
CA TYR A 56 1.44 27.40 7.66
C TYR A 56 0.07 28.01 7.98
N GLU A 57 -1.00 27.22 7.99
CA GLU A 57 -2.38 27.69 8.15
C GLU A 57 -2.80 27.86 9.62
N LYS A 58 -1.87 28.11 10.56
CA LYS A 58 -2.07 27.99 12.03
C LYS A 58 -3.34 28.64 12.61
N THR A 59 -3.86 29.71 12.00
CA THR A 59 -5.07 30.44 12.40
C THR A 59 -6.36 29.94 11.71
N ILE A 60 -6.23 29.32 10.54
CA ILE A 60 -7.33 28.82 9.69
C ILE A 60 -7.53 27.31 9.90
N TYR A 61 -6.45 26.57 10.19
CA TYR A 61 -6.42 25.12 10.38
C TYR A 61 -7.20 24.68 11.62
N ARG A 62 -8.52 24.54 11.44
CA ARG A 62 -9.39 23.84 12.36
C ARG A 62 -9.30 22.35 12.04
N GLY A 63 -8.27 21.71 12.58
CA GLY A 63 -8.08 20.25 12.52
C GLY A 63 -9.34 19.48 12.90
N SER A 64 -9.47 18.25 12.39
CA SER A 64 -10.73 17.49 12.24
C SER A 64 -11.76 17.65 13.37
N ARG A 65 -12.61 18.67 13.26
CA ARG A 65 -13.73 18.92 14.17
C ARG A 65 -14.79 17.85 13.95
N LYS A 66 -15.23 17.19 15.03
CA LYS A 66 -16.61 16.70 15.04
C LYS A 66 -17.53 17.92 15.12
N LEU A 67 -18.67 17.83 14.43
CA LEU A 67 -19.78 18.72 14.66
C LEU A 67 -20.72 17.98 15.60
N ASP A 68 -21.01 18.58 16.75
CA ASP A 68 -22.00 18.05 17.67
C ASP A 68 -23.42 18.37 17.13
N GLU A 69 -24.42 17.58 17.53
CA GLU A 69 -25.76 17.58 16.91
C GLU A 69 -26.49 18.94 16.99
N SER A 70 -26.10 19.79 17.94
CA SER A 70 -26.58 21.17 18.13
C SER A 70 -25.86 22.23 17.29
N GLY A 71 -24.94 21.85 16.39
CA GLY A 71 -24.22 22.75 15.46
C GLY A 71 -23.21 23.72 16.10
N THR A 72 -23.20 23.84 17.43
CA THR A 72 -22.43 24.82 18.20
C THR A 72 -21.08 24.26 18.66
N GLY A 73 -20.20 23.99 17.69
CA GLY A 73 -18.89 23.37 17.94
C GLY A 73 -17.92 24.25 18.74
N HIS A 74 -17.92 24.09 20.07
CA HIS A 74 -17.00 24.76 20.99
C HIS A 74 -15.53 24.33 20.76
N ARG A 75 -14.60 25.28 20.96
CA ARG A 75 -13.15 25.03 20.86
C ARG A 75 -12.64 24.32 22.12
N GLN A 76 -12.89 23.02 22.25
CA GLN A 76 -12.31 22.23 23.33
C GLN A 76 -10.79 22.13 23.16
N GLN A 77 -10.03 22.87 23.97
CA GLN A 77 -8.57 22.86 23.98
C GLN A 77 -8.04 21.67 24.79
N GLN A 78 -8.50 20.45 24.47
CA GLN A 78 -8.25 19.26 25.26
C GLN A 78 -7.70 18.11 24.39
N THR A 79 -6.48 17.68 24.73
CA THR A 79 -5.80 16.41 24.41
C THR A 79 -5.98 15.82 23.00
N GLN A 80 -4.89 15.83 22.22
CA GLN A 80 -4.79 15.55 20.77
C GLN A 80 -5.23 14.15 20.27
N GLN A 81 -5.85 13.29 21.09
CA GLN A 81 -5.97 11.85 20.85
C GLN A 81 -7.37 11.36 20.44
N ARG A 82 -8.46 12.10 20.70
CA ARG A 82 -9.84 11.60 20.48
C ARG A 82 -10.47 11.91 19.11
N GLY A 83 -9.74 12.58 18.21
CA GLY A 83 -10.27 13.09 16.93
C GLY A 83 -9.79 12.38 15.65
N LYS A 84 -8.59 11.78 15.63
CA LYS A 84 -8.08 11.09 14.44
C LYS A 84 -8.86 9.79 14.21
N LYS A 85 -9.41 9.63 13.00
CA LYS A 85 -9.87 8.32 12.52
C LYS A 85 -8.64 7.41 12.50
N LEU A 86 -8.55 6.45 13.43
CA LEU A 86 -7.38 5.58 13.54
C LEU A 86 -7.05 4.98 12.18
N THR A 87 -5.79 5.08 11.77
CA THR A 87 -5.40 4.49 10.49
C THR A 87 -5.62 2.97 10.55
N PRO A 88 -5.94 2.31 9.43
CA PRO A 88 -6.06 0.85 9.40
C PRO A 88 -4.76 0.09 9.77
N GLN A 89 -3.67 0.79 10.10
CA GLN A 89 -2.45 0.23 10.69
C GLN A 89 -2.40 0.49 12.21
N GLU A 90 -2.71 1.70 12.71
CA GLU A 90 -2.82 1.99 14.16
C GLU A 90 -3.79 1.04 14.85
N ALA A 91 -4.99 0.86 14.29
CA ALA A 91 -6.00 -0.05 14.86
C ALA A 91 -5.52 -1.51 14.89
N TRP A 92 -4.63 -1.91 13.97
CA TRP A 92 -4.01 -3.24 13.99
C TRP A 92 -2.87 -3.34 15.00
N ASN A 93 -2.08 -2.28 15.18
CA ASN A 93 -1.05 -2.24 16.21
C ASN A 93 -1.68 -2.34 17.61
N GLN A 94 -2.86 -1.72 17.83
CA GLN A 94 -3.65 -1.93 19.05
C GLN A 94 -4.12 -3.38 19.21
N THR A 95 -4.56 -4.04 18.14
CA THR A 95 -4.84 -5.49 18.17
C THR A 95 -3.60 -6.31 18.56
N VAL A 96 -2.40 -5.96 18.06
CA VAL A 96 -1.13 -6.62 18.42
C VAL A 96 -0.79 -6.41 19.90
N GLN A 97 -1.03 -5.22 20.45
CA GLN A 97 -0.80 -4.92 21.88
C GLN A 97 -1.75 -5.73 22.78
N HIS A 98 -3.05 -5.73 22.49
CA HIS A 98 -4.03 -6.57 23.19
C HIS A 98 -3.70 -8.07 23.09
N ALA A 99 -3.24 -8.53 21.92
CA ALA A 99 -2.77 -9.90 21.72
C ALA A 99 -1.51 -10.26 22.54
N ALA A 100 -0.66 -9.28 22.88
CA ALA A 100 0.50 -9.49 23.76
C ALA A 100 0.11 -9.59 25.24
N GLU A 101 -0.90 -8.83 25.68
CA GLU A 101 -1.49 -8.96 27.01
C GLU A 101 -2.07 -10.37 27.20
N MET A 102 -2.89 -10.84 26.24
CA MET A 102 -3.52 -12.17 26.22
C MET A 102 -2.58 -13.34 25.82
N ALA A 103 -1.29 -13.10 25.61
CA ALA A 103 -0.36 -14.12 25.09
C ALA A 103 -0.06 -15.23 26.12
N PRO A 104 -0.01 -16.52 25.71
CA PRO A 104 0.43 -17.59 26.58
C PRO A 104 1.93 -17.45 26.91
N PRO A 105 2.41 -17.97 28.06
CA PRO A 105 3.79 -17.78 28.52
C PRO A 105 4.87 -18.21 27.51
N SER A 106 4.60 -19.22 26.69
CA SER A 106 5.50 -19.70 25.63
C SER A 106 5.71 -18.70 24.48
N LEU A 107 4.73 -17.83 24.22
CA LEU A 107 4.76 -16.88 23.10
C LEU A 107 4.95 -15.43 23.56
N LYS A 108 4.78 -15.12 24.86
CA LYS A 108 4.76 -13.75 25.39
C LYS A 108 6.01 -12.95 25.01
N ASN A 109 7.21 -13.53 25.17
CA ASN A 109 8.48 -12.94 24.73
C ASN A 109 8.51 -12.49 23.25
N TYR A 110 7.81 -13.21 22.36
CA TYR A 110 7.70 -12.85 20.94
C TYR A 110 6.61 -11.80 20.70
N MET A 111 5.52 -11.84 21.46
CA MET A 111 4.44 -10.87 21.35
C MET A 111 4.82 -9.50 21.91
N ASP A 112 5.56 -9.45 23.01
CA ASP A 112 6.09 -8.20 23.58
C ASP A 112 7.05 -7.53 22.57
N GLN A 113 7.89 -8.31 21.89
CA GLN A 113 8.72 -7.83 20.77
C GLN A 113 7.90 -7.36 19.56
N LEU A 114 6.74 -7.95 19.28
CA LEU A 114 5.82 -7.49 18.24
C LEU A 114 5.08 -6.20 18.63
N ALA A 115 4.73 -6.02 19.90
CA ALA A 115 4.06 -4.83 20.43
C ALA A 115 4.95 -3.57 20.38
N ILE A 116 6.27 -3.74 20.48
CA ILE A 116 7.28 -2.67 20.27
C ILE A 116 7.39 -2.26 18.78
N LEU A 117 7.01 -3.13 17.84
CA LEU A 117 7.21 -2.93 16.41
C LEU A 117 5.98 -2.35 15.71
N GLU A 118 5.86 -1.02 15.63
CA GLU A 118 4.74 -0.26 15.04
C GLU A 118 4.37 -0.57 13.56
N ASN A 119 5.03 -1.51 12.90
CA ASN A 119 4.85 -1.83 11.48
C ASN A 119 4.63 -3.34 11.23
N VAL A 120 3.86 -4.01 12.11
CA VAL A 120 3.48 -5.42 11.91
C VAL A 120 2.61 -5.58 10.65
N PRO A 121 2.98 -6.46 9.68
CA PRO A 121 2.19 -6.62 8.46
C PRO A 121 0.85 -7.33 8.65
N ARG A 122 -0.23 -6.68 8.21
CA ARG A 122 -1.63 -7.15 8.25
C ARG A 122 -1.99 -8.34 7.31
N LYS A 123 -1.01 -9.10 6.82
CA LYS A 123 -1.22 -10.20 5.87
C LYS A 123 -0.24 -11.32 6.15
N GLU A 124 -0.74 -12.53 6.39
CA GLU A 124 0.02 -13.69 6.83
C GLU A 124 1.35 -13.91 6.08
N LYS A 125 1.36 -13.97 4.73
CA LYS A 125 2.62 -14.17 3.98
C LYS A 125 3.62 -13.02 4.13
N GLN A 126 3.17 -11.80 4.42
CA GLN A 126 4.07 -10.68 4.75
C GLN A 126 4.51 -10.75 6.22
N PHE A 127 3.63 -11.21 7.12
CA PHE A 127 3.92 -11.44 8.53
C PHE A 127 4.96 -12.56 8.73
N ARG A 128 4.79 -13.74 8.12
CA ARG A 128 5.78 -14.83 8.14
C ARG A 128 7.17 -14.34 7.70
N ASN A 129 7.25 -13.60 6.58
CA ASN A 129 8.50 -13.00 6.12
C ASN A 129 9.08 -11.97 7.12
N PHE A 130 8.23 -11.17 7.77
CA PHE A 130 8.63 -10.18 8.78
C PHE A 130 9.20 -10.86 10.03
N THR A 131 8.56 -11.90 10.56
CA THR A 131 9.07 -12.65 11.73
C THR A 131 10.44 -13.32 11.52
N VAL A 132 10.77 -13.72 10.28
CA VAL A 132 12.10 -14.28 9.94
C VAL A 132 13.21 -13.24 10.12
N ASN A 133 12.91 -11.95 9.89
CA ASN A 133 13.85 -10.85 10.04
C ASN A 133 13.80 -10.27 11.47
N SER A 134 12.63 -9.78 11.89
CA SER A 134 12.44 -9.04 13.14
C SER A 134 12.56 -9.91 14.40
N LEU A 135 11.96 -11.11 14.39
CA LEU A 135 12.01 -12.06 15.52
C LEU A 135 13.07 -13.17 15.32
N LYS A 136 13.85 -13.10 14.23
CA LYS A 136 14.86 -14.10 13.83
C LYS A 136 14.33 -15.55 13.71
N LEU A 137 13.00 -15.74 13.63
CA LEU A 137 12.34 -17.04 13.66
C LEU A 137 12.62 -17.87 12.39
N LYS A 138 13.56 -18.82 12.48
CA LYS A 138 14.05 -19.68 11.39
C LYS A 138 14.02 -21.16 11.79
N GLY A 139 13.88 -22.07 10.81
CA GLY A 139 13.78 -23.52 11.03
C GLY A 139 12.33 -24.04 11.11
N SER A 140 12.17 -25.35 11.25
CA SER A 140 10.86 -26.02 11.20
C SER A 140 9.94 -25.63 12.37
N HIS A 141 10.41 -25.76 13.62
CA HIS A 141 9.68 -25.35 14.82
C HIS A 141 9.21 -23.87 14.76
N ALA A 142 10.00 -23.01 14.10
CA ALA A 142 9.68 -21.61 13.94
C ALA A 142 8.49 -21.34 12.98
N GLU A 143 8.13 -22.25 12.07
CA GLU A 143 6.88 -22.13 11.30
C GLU A 143 5.64 -22.48 12.14
N THR A 144 5.75 -23.40 13.10
CA THR A 144 4.69 -23.68 14.08
C THR A 144 4.42 -22.44 14.94
N VAL A 145 5.47 -21.89 15.56
CA VAL A 145 5.40 -20.67 16.37
C VAL A 145 4.82 -19.48 15.59
N LYS A 146 5.16 -19.31 14.31
CA LYS A 146 4.54 -18.28 13.44
C LYS A 146 3.05 -18.52 13.22
N GLY A 147 2.63 -19.77 13.09
CA GLY A 147 1.23 -20.17 12.96
C GLY A 147 0.43 -19.85 14.21
N GLU A 148 0.95 -20.22 15.39
CA GLU A 148 0.33 -19.94 16.69
C GLU A 148 0.21 -18.44 16.96
N ILE A 149 1.30 -17.69 16.74
CA ILE A 149 1.31 -16.22 16.87
C ILE A 149 0.29 -15.59 15.92
N TRP A 150 0.21 -16.03 14.66
CA TRP A 150 -0.76 -15.50 13.71
C TRP A 150 -2.21 -15.87 14.05
N ALA A 151 -2.45 -17.08 14.58
CA ALA A 151 -3.77 -17.50 15.06
C ALA A 151 -4.24 -16.64 16.24
N LEU A 152 -3.36 -16.35 17.20
CA LEU A 152 -3.68 -15.47 18.34
C LEU A 152 -3.96 -14.04 17.88
N LEU A 153 -3.15 -13.48 16.97
CA LEU A 153 -3.41 -12.18 16.35
C LEU A 153 -4.74 -12.12 15.59
N MET A 154 -5.15 -13.21 14.94
CA MET A 154 -6.45 -13.29 14.27
C MET A 154 -7.61 -13.40 15.26
N LYS A 155 -7.47 -14.17 16.34
CA LYS A 155 -8.47 -14.25 17.41
C LYS A 155 -8.66 -12.89 18.09
N ALA A 156 -7.58 -12.26 18.55
CA ALA A 156 -7.63 -10.95 19.22
C ALA A 156 -8.25 -9.84 18.34
N LYS A 157 -8.17 -10.00 17.00
CA LYS A 157 -8.81 -9.11 16.01
C LYS A 157 -10.32 -9.35 15.87
N GLU A 158 -10.78 -10.56 16.14
CA GLU A 158 -12.20 -10.89 16.22
C GLU A 158 -12.76 -10.41 17.57
N ASP A 159 -12.04 -10.66 18.68
CA ASP A 159 -12.38 -10.16 20.02
C ASP A 159 -12.43 -8.61 20.10
N THR A 160 -11.56 -7.89 19.38
CA THR A 160 -11.57 -6.41 19.31
C THR A 160 -12.53 -5.82 18.28
N LYS A 161 -13.27 -6.66 17.52
CA LYS A 161 -14.32 -6.20 16.61
C LYS A 161 -15.66 -6.30 17.36
N PRO A 162 -16.24 -5.19 17.85
CA PRO A 162 -17.44 -5.25 18.68
C PRO A 162 -18.59 -5.95 17.95
N GLU A 163 -19.23 -6.90 18.63
CA GLU A 163 -20.47 -7.50 18.16
C GLU A 163 -21.56 -6.42 18.07
N GLN A 164 -22.13 -6.24 16.88
CA GLN A 164 -23.44 -5.62 16.76
C GLN A 164 -24.48 -6.74 16.92
N PRO A 165 -25.43 -6.65 17.86
CA PRO A 165 -26.50 -7.63 17.95
C PRO A 165 -27.32 -7.64 16.66
N SER A 166 -27.68 -8.84 16.21
CA SER A 166 -28.30 -9.07 14.91
C SER A 166 -29.80 -8.73 14.91
N ALA A 167 -30.19 -7.82 14.02
CA ALA A 167 -31.55 -7.67 13.52
C ALA A 167 -31.49 -7.70 11.98
N ALA A 168 -32.55 -8.21 11.35
CA ALA A 168 -32.53 -8.63 9.96
C ALA A 168 -33.05 -7.58 8.97
N ASP A 169 -32.98 -7.98 7.69
CA ASP A 169 -33.57 -7.36 6.51
C ASP A 169 -32.93 -6.09 5.93
N GLY A 170 -33.11 -5.92 4.62
CA GLY A 170 -32.02 -5.49 3.77
C GLY A 170 -32.30 -4.40 2.76
N LYS A 171 -31.22 -3.71 2.35
CA LYS A 171 -31.10 -3.16 1.00
C LYS A 171 -29.64 -3.05 0.56
N LYS A 172 -29.29 -3.81 -0.48
CA LYS A 172 -28.06 -3.58 -1.25
C LYS A 172 -28.29 -2.36 -2.14
N VAL A 173 -27.59 -1.25 -1.85
CA VAL A 173 -27.50 -0.08 -2.72
C VAL A 173 -26.06 0.06 -3.19
N GLU A 174 -25.87 0.34 -4.48
CA GLU A 174 -24.56 0.45 -5.14
C GLU A 174 -24.35 1.88 -5.68
N ASP A 175 -23.07 2.24 -5.85
CA ASP A 175 -22.58 3.47 -6.53
C ASP A 175 -22.87 4.82 -5.80
N PRO A 176 -22.19 5.96 -6.12
CA PRO A 176 -21.42 6.23 -7.35
C PRO A 176 -19.95 6.72 -7.25
N ALA A 177 -19.17 6.34 -8.26
CA ALA A 177 -18.31 7.15 -9.17
C ALA A 177 -17.29 8.26 -8.72
N SER A 178 -16.44 8.64 -9.69
CA SER A 178 -15.36 9.68 -9.71
C SER A 178 -14.16 9.49 -8.77
N ASP A 179 -12.87 9.50 -9.16
CA ASP A 179 -12.11 9.82 -10.40
C ASP A 179 -11.62 11.29 -10.58
N GLN A 180 -10.33 11.51 -10.22
CA GLN A 180 -9.31 12.46 -10.76
C GLN A 180 -9.53 14.00 -10.73
N PRO A 181 -8.54 14.87 -11.10
CA PRO A 181 -7.16 14.68 -11.66
C PRO A 181 -6.04 15.23 -10.70
N SER A 182 -4.84 15.76 -11.03
CA SER A 182 -4.06 16.05 -12.29
C SER A 182 -2.53 16.22 -12.05
N GLU A 183 -1.69 15.58 -12.87
CA GLU A 183 -0.32 15.99 -13.37
C GLU A 183 0.80 16.36 -12.33
N THR A 184 2.12 16.55 -12.63
CA THR A 184 2.91 16.86 -13.86
C THR A 184 4.34 16.21 -13.83
N LYS A 185 5.12 16.27 -14.93
CA LYS A 185 6.53 15.79 -15.10
C LYS A 185 7.58 16.88 -14.69
N PRO A 186 8.94 16.66 -14.64
CA PRO A 186 9.89 16.15 -15.67
C PRO A 186 10.64 14.85 -15.23
N ASN A 187 11.41 14.05 -16.01
CA ASN A 187 12.20 14.12 -17.27
C ASN A 187 13.71 14.49 -17.14
N ILE A 188 14.62 13.54 -17.45
CA ILE A 188 15.91 13.66 -18.21
C ILE A 188 16.75 12.34 -18.16
N SER A 189 17.46 12.01 -19.27
CA SER A 189 18.56 11.02 -19.55
C SER A 189 18.52 9.60 -18.92
N GLU A 190 18.69 8.45 -19.61
CA GLU A 190 19.61 7.97 -20.69
C GLU A 190 20.87 7.21 -20.20
N SER A 191 21.42 6.36 -21.09
CA SER A 191 22.55 5.41 -20.92
C SER A 191 22.33 4.20 -19.96
N ASP A 192 22.80 2.97 -20.25
CA ASP A 192 23.33 2.42 -21.52
C ASP A 192 23.36 0.87 -21.55
N ASP A 193 23.81 0.31 -22.69
CA ASP A 193 24.43 -1.02 -22.89
C ASP A 193 23.57 -2.32 -22.85
N GLU A 194 24.20 -3.47 -23.17
CA GLU A 194 23.59 -4.55 -23.96
C GLU A 194 23.25 -5.87 -23.22
N GLN A 195 22.55 -6.74 -23.97
CA GLN A 195 22.27 -8.16 -23.71
C GLN A 195 23.47 -9.06 -24.14
N PRO A 196 23.40 -10.41 -24.22
CA PRO A 196 22.41 -11.39 -23.69
C PRO A 196 23.04 -12.58 -22.91
N LYS A 197 22.24 -13.28 -22.07
CA LYS A 197 22.29 -14.75 -21.80
C LYS A 197 20.88 -15.28 -21.47
N ASP A 198 20.62 -16.57 -21.73
CA ASP A 198 19.27 -17.11 -22.02
C ASP A 198 18.41 -17.65 -20.86
N ALA A 199 17.08 -17.53 -21.03
CA ALA A 199 16.08 -18.57 -20.74
C ALA A 199 14.72 -18.20 -21.39
N PRO A 200 13.97 -19.15 -22.02
CA PRO A 200 12.82 -18.80 -22.84
C PRO A 200 11.57 -18.42 -22.03
N THR A 201 11.04 -17.22 -22.27
CA THR A 201 9.63 -16.88 -21.99
C THR A 201 8.98 -16.35 -23.26
N GLU A 202 8.36 -17.24 -24.05
CA GLU A 202 7.63 -16.83 -25.24
C GLU A 202 6.44 -15.92 -24.88
N ILE A 203 6.58 -14.63 -25.22
CA ILE A 203 5.47 -13.69 -25.20
C ILE A 203 4.69 -13.92 -26.52
N PRO A 204 3.42 -14.37 -26.49
CA PRO A 204 2.70 -14.67 -27.73
C PRO A 204 2.57 -13.43 -28.61
N SER A 205 2.96 -13.56 -29.88
CA SER A 205 2.92 -12.47 -30.86
C SER A 205 1.57 -11.74 -30.89
N GLU A 206 1.59 -10.42 -31.05
CA GLU A 206 0.38 -9.58 -31.12
C GLU A 206 -0.62 -10.07 -32.17
N LYS A 207 -0.11 -10.63 -33.29
CA LYS A 207 -0.92 -11.23 -34.36
C LYS A 207 -1.65 -12.51 -33.91
N ALA A 208 -1.13 -13.22 -32.91
CA ALA A 208 -1.81 -14.35 -32.26
C ALA A 208 -2.79 -13.85 -31.19
N VAL A 209 -2.37 -12.92 -30.32
CA VAL A 209 -3.24 -12.34 -29.27
C VAL A 209 -4.50 -11.72 -29.87
N THR A 210 -4.37 -10.90 -30.91
CA THR A 210 -5.52 -10.28 -31.61
C THR A 210 -6.44 -11.29 -32.29
N LYS A 211 -5.92 -12.41 -32.84
CA LYS A 211 -6.74 -13.52 -33.34
C LYS A 211 -7.56 -14.19 -32.23
N VAL A 212 -6.95 -14.46 -31.06
CA VAL A 212 -7.63 -15.06 -29.91
C VAL A 212 -8.66 -14.11 -29.31
N VAL A 213 -8.34 -12.82 -29.15
CA VAL A 213 -9.29 -11.78 -28.69
C VAL A 213 -10.52 -11.72 -29.61
N LYS A 214 -10.35 -11.74 -30.93
CA LYS A 214 -11.48 -11.84 -31.88
C LYS A 214 -12.29 -13.12 -31.69
N LYS A 215 -11.64 -14.27 -31.48
CA LYS A 215 -12.31 -15.58 -31.28
C LYS A 215 -13.09 -15.63 -29.96
N VAL A 216 -12.62 -14.95 -28.91
CA VAL A 216 -13.32 -14.80 -27.63
C VAL A 216 -14.50 -13.84 -27.75
N LEU A 217 -14.31 -12.63 -28.29
CA LEU A 217 -15.39 -11.65 -28.44
C LEU A 217 -16.51 -12.12 -29.38
N LYS A 218 -16.19 -12.91 -30.42
CA LYS A 218 -17.20 -13.57 -31.27
C LYS A 218 -18.05 -14.63 -30.54
N LYS A 219 -17.60 -15.14 -29.39
CA LYS A 219 -18.34 -16.09 -28.53
C LYS A 219 -19.06 -15.43 -27.36
N ALA A 220 -18.89 -14.12 -27.16
CA ALA A 220 -19.51 -13.38 -26.06
C ALA A 220 -20.92 -12.90 -26.44
N PRO A 221 -21.87 -12.86 -25.49
CA PRO A 221 -23.16 -12.21 -25.71
C PRO A 221 -22.95 -10.76 -26.12
N ASN A 222 -23.77 -10.28 -27.07
CA ASN A 222 -23.71 -8.93 -27.64
C ASN A 222 -22.33 -8.51 -28.23
N LYS A 223 -21.42 -9.47 -28.49
CA LYS A 223 -20.03 -9.23 -28.94
C LYS A 223 -19.21 -8.33 -28.00
N GLN A 224 -19.62 -8.21 -26.73
CA GLN A 224 -19.01 -7.36 -25.70
C GLN A 224 -18.52 -8.20 -24.52
N LEU A 225 -17.38 -7.84 -23.93
CA LEU A 225 -16.93 -8.46 -22.68
C LEU A 225 -16.16 -7.50 -21.78
N LYS A 226 -16.38 -7.58 -20.47
CA LYS A 226 -15.63 -6.80 -19.46
C LYS A 226 -14.13 -7.17 -19.54
N PHE A 227 -13.23 -6.18 -19.58
CA PHE A 227 -11.79 -6.38 -19.85
C PHE A 227 -11.14 -7.41 -18.91
N LYS A 228 -11.55 -7.45 -17.64
CA LYS A 228 -11.10 -8.44 -16.65
C LYS A 228 -11.38 -9.89 -17.09
N ALA A 229 -12.58 -10.16 -17.60
CA ALA A 229 -12.99 -11.48 -18.07
C ALA A 229 -12.34 -11.84 -19.42
N LEU A 230 -12.27 -10.89 -20.36
CA LEU A 230 -11.56 -11.05 -21.63
C LEU A 230 -10.11 -11.47 -21.40
N ARG A 231 -9.41 -10.74 -20.53
CA ARG A 231 -8.05 -11.04 -20.13
C ARG A 231 -7.90 -12.45 -19.54
N GLN A 232 -8.84 -12.89 -18.69
CA GLN A 232 -8.80 -14.23 -18.11
C GLN A 232 -8.98 -15.32 -19.18
N GLN A 233 -9.99 -15.20 -20.05
CA GLN A 233 -10.26 -16.17 -21.11
C GLN A 233 -9.13 -16.25 -22.15
N VAL A 234 -8.55 -15.10 -22.54
CA VAL A 234 -7.38 -15.07 -23.45
C VAL A 234 -6.14 -15.64 -22.76
N GLN A 235 -5.91 -15.36 -21.46
CA GLN A 235 -4.78 -15.95 -20.71
C GLN A 235 -4.92 -17.47 -20.59
N SER A 236 -6.12 -17.99 -20.32
CA SER A 236 -6.40 -19.43 -20.33
C SER A 236 -6.21 -20.06 -21.71
N SER A 237 -6.55 -19.34 -22.79
CA SER A 237 -6.38 -19.83 -24.17
C SER A 237 -4.91 -20.02 -24.60
N PHE A 238 -3.97 -19.38 -23.90
CA PHE A 238 -2.52 -19.55 -24.09
C PHE A 238 -1.86 -20.35 -22.94
N ALA A 239 -2.64 -20.94 -22.03
CA ALA A 239 -2.18 -21.69 -20.85
C ALA A 239 -1.17 -20.96 -19.92
N ILE A 240 -1.00 -19.64 -20.06
CA ILE A 240 0.10 -18.92 -19.39
C ILE A 240 -0.20 -18.79 -17.88
N ASN A 241 0.56 -19.50 -17.06
CA ASN A 241 0.67 -19.17 -15.64
C ASN A 241 1.59 -17.94 -15.49
N VAL A 242 1.15 -16.95 -14.70
CA VAL A 242 1.77 -15.62 -14.69
C VAL A 242 1.82 -15.04 -13.28
N ASP A 243 3.02 -14.66 -12.87
CA ASP A 243 3.32 -14.04 -11.58
C ASP A 243 2.70 -12.66 -11.36
N LYS A 244 2.77 -12.13 -10.13
CA LYS A 244 2.27 -10.78 -9.81
C LYS A 244 2.85 -9.68 -10.72
N ASN A 245 4.13 -9.79 -11.11
CA ASN A 245 4.77 -8.83 -12.02
C ASN A 245 4.34 -9.05 -13.48
N GLY A 246 4.40 -10.29 -13.97
CA GLY A 246 3.89 -10.64 -15.29
C GLY A 246 2.41 -10.29 -15.46
N LYS A 247 1.60 -10.36 -14.39
CA LYS A 247 0.19 -9.99 -14.39
C LYS A 247 -0.02 -8.48 -14.63
N LYS A 248 0.99 -7.64 -14.42
CA LYS A 248 1.02 -6.24 -14.90
C LYS A 248 1.45 -6.17 -16.37
N LYS A 249 2.57 -6.82 -16.75
CA LYS A 249 3.08 -6.88 -18.14
C LYS A 249 1.98 -7.35 -19.13
N TRP A 250 1.34 -8.49 -18.87
CA TRP A 250 0.23 -9.03 -19.66
C TRP A 250 -0.99 -8.10 -19.74
N LYS A 251 -1.29 -7.32 -18.68
CA LYS A 251 -2.35 -6.29 -18.77
C LYS A 251 -1.96 -5.23 -19.80
N LYS A 252 -0.72 -4.73 -19.75
CA LYS A 252 -0.23 -3.68 -20.67
C LYS A 252 -0.15 -4.18 -22.12
N LEU A 253 0.31 -5.42 -22.34
CA LEU A 253 0.36 -6.04 -23.67
C LEU A 253 -1.04 -6.23 -24.27
N LEU A 254 -1.98 -6.80 -23.50
CA LEU A 254 -3.36 -6.99 -23.99
C LEU A 254 -4.07 -5.65 -24.24
N GLN A 255 -3.85 -4.65 -23.39
CA GLN A 255 -4.36 -3.30 -23.58
C GLN A 255 -3.81 -2.69 -24.87
N GLY A 256 -2.48 -2.69 -25.06
CA GLY A 256 -1.84 -2.20 -26.29
C GLY A 256 -2.30 -2.93 -27.56
N CYS A 257 -2.48 -4.26 -27.52
CA CYS A 257 -3.02 -5.03 -28.64
C CYS A 257 -4.45 -4.61 -29.05
N VAL A 258 -5.26 -4.20 -28.08
CA VAL A 258 -6.63 -3.71 -28.31
C VAL A 258 -6.59 -2.27 -28.83
N ASP A 259 -5.87 -1.38 -28.14
CA ASP A 259 -5.80 0.06 -28.45
C ASP A 259 -5.11 0.33 -29.80
N ALA A 260 -4.13 -0.49 -30.20
CA ALA A 260 -3.50 -0.44 -31.53
C ALA A 260 -4.39 -0.98 -32.67
N ASN A 261 -5.61 -1.43 -32.37
CA ASN A 261 -6.54 -2.02 -33.35
C ASN A 261 -7.96 -1.40 -33.27
N PRO A 262 -8.11 -0.05 -33.31
CA PRO A 262 -9.40 0.63 -33.11
C PRO A 262 -10.43 0.29 -34.20
N LYS A 263 -9.97 -0.01 -35.43
CA LYS A 263 -10.81 -0.50 -36.54
C LYS A 263 -11.36 -1.94 -36.35
N LYS A 264 -11.14 -2.57 -35.19
CA LYS A 264 -11.47 -3.97 -34.91
C LYS A 264 -12.03 -4.17 -33.50
N PHE A 265 -11.59 -3.37 -32.54
CA PHE A 265 -12.03 -3.38 -31.15
C PHE A 265 -12.31 -1.94 -30.69
N ILE A 266 -13.38 -1.75 -29.93
CA ILE A 266 -13.73 -0.47 -29.30
C ILE A 266 -13.67 -0.69 -27.78
N VAL A 267 -13.23 0.32 -27.02
CA VAL A 267 -12.96 0.22 -25.57
C VAL A 267 -13.93 1.11 -24.81
N ASP A 268 -15.07 0.53 -24.45
CA ASP A 268 -16.14 1.18 -23.68
C ASP A 268 -15.77 1.17 -22.18
N GLY A 269 -14.74 1.94 -21.82
CA GLY A 269 -14.24 2.15 -20.46
C GLY A 269 -13.71 0.88 -19.77
N LYS A 270 -14.61 0.07 -19.19
CA LYS A 270 -14.29 -1.20 -18.50
C LYS A 270 -14.59 -2.44 -19.36
N SER A 271 -15.16 -2.26 -20.55
CA SER A 271 -15.54 -3.30 -21.51
C SER A 271 -14.79 -3.15 -22.84
N VAL A 272 -14.69 -4.25 -23.58
CA VAL A 272 -14.22 -4.26 -24.97
C VAL A 272 -15.33 -4.82 -25.85
N THR A 273 -15.67 -4.11 -26.90
CA THR A 273 -16.61 -4.50 -27.96
C THR A 273 -15.84 -4.88 -29.21
N LEU A 274 -16.33 -5.88 -29.95
CA LEU A 274 -15.89 -6.11 -31.33
C LEU A 274 -16.58 -5.08 -32.23
N SER A 275 -15.82 -4.36 -33.06
CA SER A 275 -16.43 -3.55 -34.12
C SER A 275 -17.33 -4.43 -35.00
N LYS A 276 -18.41 -3.83 -35.53
CA LYS A 276 -19.07 -4.37 -36.72
C LYS A 276 -18.08 -4.37 -37.90
#